data_AF-A0A9P4LUV9-F1
#
_entry.id   AF-A0A9P4LUV9-F1
#
_cell.length_a   1.000
_cell.length_b   1.000
_cell.length_c   1.000
_cell.angle_alpha   90.00
_cell.angle_beta   90.00
_cell.angle_gamma   90.00
#
_symmetry.space_group_name_H-M   'P 1'
#
loop_
_entity.id
_entity.type
_entity.pdbx_description
1 polymer ?
#
loop_
_entity_poly.entity_id
_entity_poly.type
_entity_poly.pdbx_seq_one_letter_code
_entity_poly.pdbx_strand_id
1 'polypeptide(L)'
;MNAQIDLQHHERCDQDFCAGTRNTSDPTYVCGDVRLGPAILPSCLPLTSVIDSISNYSRFGGLCPGEFLSTWTNYAAAGQGGWFFYPYADGFANNTAGQPIRGRLTLKPGMLVDRFGSASGTFVAPAGTPYNQRALPPVNLNFPPGNGMSVPYNYHVYEVKQPVVVLGGPVASWFGQPGFGTQFQLPSTIENLIRDRILEEEVVGEKCSVSHASEQGWTWSAKDGAMRLANGVTFDE
;
A
#
# COMPACT_ATOMS: atom_id res chain seq x y z
N MET A 1 8.19 20.28 -2.77
CA MET A 1 6.83 20.42 -3.32
C MET A 1 6.00 19.20 -2.93
N ASN A 2 5.38 19.20 -1.74
CA ASN A 2 4.35 18.22 -1.39
C ASN A 2 3.01 18.80 -1.86
N ALA A 3 2.74 18.71 -3.16
CA ALA A 3 1.40 19.02 -3.65
C ALA A 3 0.46 17.98 -3.04
N GLN A 4 -0.55 18.43 -2.31
CA GLN A 4 -1.57 17.57 -1.74
C GLN A 4 -2.22 16.79 -2.88
N ILE A 5 -1.78 15.55 -3.09
CA ILE A 5 -2.32 14.62 -4.11
C ILE A 5 -3.85 14.55 -4.02
N ASP A 6 -4.36 14.67 -2.80
CA ASP A 6 -5.79 14.60 -2.46
C ASP A 6 -6.58 15.85 -2.89
N LEU A 7 -5.91 16.95 -3.26
CA LEU A 7 -6.54 18.20 -3.72
C LEU A 7 -6.55 18.36 -5.24
N GLN A 8 -6.03 17.41 -6.03
CA GLN A 8 -5.97 17.55 -7.50
C GLN A 8 -7.35 17.66 -8.17
N HIS A 9 -8.44 17.40 -7.44
CA HIS A 9 -9.82 17.53 -7.89
C HIS A 9 -10.70 18.39 -6.98
N HIS A 10 -10.08 19.29 -6.19
CA HIS A 10 -10.79 20.16 -5.24
C HIS A 10 -11.94 20.94 -5.91
N GLU A 11 -11.75 21.41 -7.16
CA GLU A 11 -12.75 22.17 -7.93
C GLU A 11 -14.14 21.48 -8.01
N ARG A 12 -14.18 20.14 -8.00
CA ARG A 12 -15.43 19.38 -8.03
C ARG A 12 -16.06 19.20 -6.65
N CYS A 13 -15.24 19.24 -5.60
CA CYS A 13 -15.63 19.02 -4.21
C CYS A 13 -15.79 20.33 -3.40
N ASP A 14 -15.62 21.49 -4.05
CA ASP A 14 -15.43 22.83 -3.47
C ASP A 14 -16.48 23.31 -2.44
N GLN A 15 -17.71 22.79 -2.46
CA GLN A 15 -18.74 23.24 -1.50
C GLN A 15 -18.54 22.63 -0.10
N ASP A 16 -18.07 21.38 -0.03
CA ASP A 16 -17.67 20.69 1.19
C ASP A 16 -16.85 19.46 0.81
N PHE A 17 -15.52 19.57 0.88
CA PHE A 17 -14.60 18.49 0.52
C PHE A 17 -14.85 17.21 1.35
N CYS A 18 -15.32 17.35 2.59
CA CYS A 18 -15.51 16.24 3.53
C CYS A 18 -16.96 15.75 3.60
N ALA A 19 -17.84 16.23 2.71
CA ALA A 19 -19.21 15.77 2.62
C ALA A 19 -19.29 14.24 2.49
N GLY A 20 -20.17 13.62 3.26
CA GLY A 20 -20.39 12.17 3.25
C GLY A 20 -19.36 11.33 4.03
N THR A 21 -18.36 11.96 4.66
CA THR A 21 -17.38 11.29 5.54
C THR A 21 -17.83 11.35 7.01
N ARG A 22 -17.06 10.74 7.92
CA ARG A 22 -17.27 10.94 9.38
C ARG A 22 -16.90 12.34 9.87
N ASN A 23 -16.08 13.07 9.12
CA ASN A 23 -15.59 14.41 9.41
C ASN A 23 -15.26 14.66 10.89
N THR A 24 -14.32 13.91 11.44
CA THR A 24 -13.90 14.09 12.84
C THR A 24 -12.80 15.14 12.95
N SER A 25 -12.53 15.66 14.15
CA SER A 25 -11.43 16.60 14.39
C SER A 25 -10.04 15.95 14.43
N ASP A 26 -9.91 14.65 14.08
CA ASP A 26 -8.62 13.95 14.09
C ASP A 26 -7.75 14.41 12.89
N PRO A 27 -6.64 15.13 13.11
CA PRO A 27 -5.81 15.64 12.01
C PRO A 27 -4.94 14.55 11.35
N THR A 28 -4.93 13.34 11.92
CA THR A 28 -4.10 12.23 11.41
C THR A 28 -4.58 11.76 10.04
N TYR A 29 -5.88 11.85 9.77
CA TYR A 29 -6.52 11.27 8.59
C TYR A 29 -7.18 12.33 7.73
N VAL A 30 -7.29 12.08 6.43
CA VAL A 30 -8.05 12.96 5.54
C VAL A 30 -9.50 13.05 6.04
N CYS A 31 -10.04 14.26 6.18
CA CYS A 31 -11.35 14.52 6.78
C CYS A 31 -11.56 13.88 8.17
N GLY A 32 -10.48 13.63 8.92
CA GLY A 32 -10.55 12.90 10.20
C GLY A 32 -11.22 11.52 10.10
N ASP A 33 -11.26 10.90 8.92
CA ASP A 33 -11.84 9.58 8.71
C ASP A 33 -10.72 8.58 8.42
N VAL A 34 -10.46 7.68 9.37
CA VAL A 34 -9.41 6.65 9.28
C VAL A 34 -9.45 5.83 7.98
N ARG A 35 -10.63 5.67 7.36
CA ARG A 35 -10.77 4.92 6.10
C ARG A 35 -10.13 5.63 4.92
N LEU A 36 -9.98 6.95 4.99
CA LEU A 36 -9.40 7.79 3.93
C LEU A 36 -7.86 7.86 4.02
N GLY A 37 -7.25 7.13 4.94
CA GLY A 37 -5.80 7.11 5.06
C GLY A 37 -5.23 8.36 5.75
N PRO A 38 -3.91 8.43 5.92
CA PRO A 38 -3.28 9.54 6.62
C PRO A 38 -3.36 10.83 5.79
N ALA A 39 -3.53 11.96 6.47
CA ALA A 39 -3.58 13.31 5.86
C ALA A 39 -2.23 13.72 5.26
N ILE A 40 -1.14 13.15 5.76
CA ILE A 40 0.22 13.37 5.28
C ILE A 40 0.69 12.07 4.64
N LEU A 41 1.26 12.14 3.44
CA LEU A 41 1.90 11.01 2.74
C LEU A 41 3.42 11.04 2.92
N PRO A 42 4.12 9.91 2.76
CA PRO A 42 5.57 9.87 2.87
C PRO A 42 6.24 10.70 1.77
N SER A 43 7.23 11.50 2.16
CA SER A 43 8.05 12.31 1.24
C SER A 43 9.52 11.86 1.20
N CYS A 44 9.78 10.64 1.66
CA CYS A 44 11.11 10.09 1.91
C CYS A 44 11.36 8.91 0.97
N LEU A 45 12.56 8.77 0.41
CA LEU A 45 12.89 7.54 -0.32
C LEU A 45 13.00 6.33 0.63
N PRO A 46 12.61 5.13 0.18
CA PRO A 46 12.04 4.80 -1.13
C PRO A 46 10.53 5.07 -1.22
N LEU A 47 9.83 5.34 -0.11
CA LEU A 47 8.37 5.43 -0.09
C LEU A 47 7.78 6.53 -0.97
N THR A 48 8.49 7.65 -1.18
CA THR A 48 8.06 8.70 -2.11
C THR A 48 7.98 8.18 -3.54
N SER A 49 8.92 7.35 -4.00
CA SER A 49 8.81 6.76 -5.35
C SER A 49 7.71 5.71 -5.46
N VAL A 50 7.19 5.23 -4.32
CA VAL A 50 6.08 4.27 -4.27
C VAL A 50 4.72 4.99 -4.16
N ILE A 51 4.61 6.11 -3.43
CA ILE A 51 3.33 6.74 -3.04
C ILE A 51 3.18 8.22 -3.47
N ASP A 52 4.09 8.79 -4.27
CA ASP A 52 4.01 10.20 -4.70
C ASP A 52 3.41 10.39 -6.12
N SER A 53 3.26 11.64 -6.54
CA SER A 53 2.97 12.10 -7.90
C SER A 53 3.78 11.40 -8.99
N ILE A 54 5.03 10.97 -8.71
CA ILE A 54 5.83 10.17 -9.65
C ILE A 54 5.21 8.80 -9.92
N SER A 55 4.54 8.21 -8.93
CA SER A 55 3.81 6.96 -9.10
C SER A 55 2.41 7.15 -9.66
N ASN A 56 1.95 8.38 -9.92
CA ASN A 56 0.58 8.71 -10.33
C ASN A 56 -0.48 8.14 -9.37
N TYR A 57 -0.17 8.05 -8.08
CA TYR A 57 -1.17 7.71 -7.08
C TYR A 57 -2.15 8.88 -6.92
N SER A 58 -3.43 8.65 -7.23
CA SER A 58 -4.53 9.58 -6.93
C SER A 58 -5.45 8.88 -5.94
N ARG A 59 -5.36 9.23 -4.65
CA ARG A 59 -5.97 8.49 -3.54
C ARG A 59 -7.43 8.09 -3.76
N PHE A 60 -8.21 8.98 -4.37
CA PHE A 60 -9.65 8.78 -4.61
C PHE A 60 -9.99 8.51 -6.07
N GLY A 61 -9.00 8.40 -6.96
CA GLY A 61 -9.21 8.09 -8.37
C GLY A 61 -10.12 9.08 -9.09
N GLY A 62 -10.05 10.37 -8.72
CA GLY A 62 -10.94 11.42 -9.26
C GLY A 62 -12.24 11.64 -8.49
N LEU A 63 -12.55 10.83 -7.48
CA LEU A 63 -13.75 10.99 -6.64
C LEU A 63 -13.54 11.97 -5.47
N CYS A 64 -14.63 12.51 -4.93
CA CYS A 64 -14.60 13.20 -3.64
C CYS A 64 -14.56 12.15 -2.50
N PRO A 65 -14.03 12.49 -1.31
CA PRO A 65 -13.90 11.54 -0.19
C PRO A 65 -15.18 10.74 0.14
N GLY A 66 -16.34 11.40 0.25
CA GLY A 66 -17.60 10.73 0.52
C GLY A 66 -18.08 9.80 -0.60
N GLU A 67 -17.86 10.18 -1.85
CA GLU A 67 -18.19 9.35 -3.02
C GLU A 67 -17.31 8.09 -3.08
N PHE A 68 -16.02 8.24 -2.78
CA PHE A 68 -15.09 7.11 -2.68
C PHE A 68 -15.59 6.10 -1.63
N LEU A 69 -15.96 6.58 -0.43
CA LEU A 69 -16.46 5.69 0.63
C LEU A 69 -17.80 5.05 0.26
N SER A 70 -18.71 5.79 -0.39
CA SER A 70 -19.98 5.27 -0.90
C SER A 70 -19.77 4.15 -1.93
N THR A 71 -18.77 4.30 -2.80
CA THR A 71 -18.46 3.32 -3.86
C THR A 71 -17.83 2.05 -3.28
N TRP A 72 -16.89 2.19 -2.36
CA TRP A 72 -15.99 1.11 -1.97
C TRP A 72 -16.22 0.52 -0.58
N THR A 73 -17.20 1.01 0.17
CA THR A 73 -17.53 0.47 1.49
C THR A 73 -19.02 0.19 1.62
N ASN A 74 -19.39 -0.70 2.55
CA ASN A 74 -20.79 -0.99 2.86
C ASN A 74 -21.49 0.11 3.69
N TYR A 75 -21.16 1.37 3.42
CA TYR A 75 -21.54 2.54 4.20
C TYR A 75 -23.02 2.54 4.60
N ALA A 76 -23.31 2.13 5.84
CA ALA A 76 -24.63 2.17 6.45
C ALA A 76 -24.67 3.40 7.37
N ALA A 77 -24.94 4.57 6.80
CA ALA A 77 -25.04 5.87 7.48
C ALA A 77 -23.74 6.47 8.06
N ALA A 78 -23.73 7.81 8.18
CA ALA A 78 -22.64 8.58 8.77
C ALA A 78 -22.36 8.13 10.20
N GLY A 79 -21.08 7.95 10.54
CA GLY A 79 -20.64 7.52 11.88
C GLY A 79 -20.40 6.00 12.04
N GLN A 80 -20.92 5.13 11.16
CA GLN A 80 -20.70 3.68 11.27
C GLN A 80 -19.40 3.22 10.59
N GLY A 81 -18.79 2.17 11.14
CA GLY A 81 -17.52 1.60 10.68
C GLY A 81 -17.80 0.66 9.53
N GLY A 82 -17.68 1.17 8.30
CA GLY A 82 -17.88 0.36 7.10
C GLY A 82 -16.64 -0.49 6.77
N TRP A 83 -16.87 -1.69 6.23
CA TRP A 83 -15.86 -2.55 5.64
C TRP A 83 -15.68 -2.21 4.17
N PHE A 84 -14.43 -2.24 3.70
CA PHE A 84 -14.15 -2.11 2.27
C PHE A 84 -14.63 -3.36 1.51
N PHE A 85 -15.27 -3.14 0.36
CA PHE A 85 -15.53 -4.20 -0.61
C PHE A 85 -14.23 -4.50 -1.35
N TYR A 86 -13.65 -5.66 -1.10
CA TYR A 86 -12.46 -6.13 -1.80
C TYR A 86 -12.85 -6.85 -3.11
N PRO A 87 -11.97 -6.88 -4.12
CA PRO A 87 -12.23 -7.53 -5.40
C PRO A 87 -12.43 -9.04 -5.24
N TYR A 88 -13.14 -9.64 -6.19
CA TYR A 88 -13.26 -11.09 -6.32
C TYR A 88 -11.89 -11.76 -6.56
N ALA A 89 -11.80 -13.07 -6.33
CA ALA A 89 -10.62 -13.90 -6.58
C ALA A 89 -9.32 -13.34 -5.99
N ASP A 90 -9.40 -12.86 -4.74
CA ASP A 90 -8.26 -12.36 -3.98
C ASP A 90 -7.51 -11.20 -4.68
N GLY A 91 -8.19 -10.46 -5.55
CA GLY A 91 -7.63 -9.32 -6.27
C GLY A 91 -6.73 -9.67 -7.46
N PHE A 92 -6.68 -10.93 -7.90
CA PHE A 92 -6.05 -11.26 -9.18
C PHE A 92 -6.91 -10.77 -10.35
N ALA A 93 -6.28 -10.17 -11.36
CA ALA A 93 -6.98 -9.74 -12.57
C ALA A 93 -7.54 -10.95 -13.34
N ASN A 94 -8.70 -10.77 -13.97
CA ASN A 94 -9.35 -11.84 -14.73
C ASN A 94 -8.94 -11.81 -16.21
N ASN A 95 -8.90 -12.99 -16.83
CA ASN A 95 -8.82 -13.12 -18.29
C ASN A 95 -10.17 -12.78 -18.95
N THR A 96 -10.22 -12.86 -20.29
CA THR A 96 -11.44 -12.59 -21.06
C THR A 96 -12.59 -13.57 -20.79
N ALA A 97 -12.31 -14.72 -20.17
CA ALA A 97 -13.31 -15.70 -19.74
C ALA A 97 -13.77 -15.48 -18.27
N GLY A 98 -13.31 -14.42 -17.61
CA GLY A 98 -13.67 -14.11 -16.22
C GLY A 98 -12.93 -14.97 -15.17
N GLN A 99 -11.87 -15.69 -15.55
CA GLN A 99 -11.09 -16.52 -14.64
C GLN A 99 -9.86 -15.75 -14.12
N PRO A 100 -9.47 -15.90 -12.85
CA PRO A 100 -8.33 -15.20 -12.30
C PRO A 100 -7.02 -15.66 -12.96
N ILE A 101 -6.20 -14.70 -13.36
CA ILE A 101 -4.86 -14.91 -13.89
C ILE A 101 -3.91 -15.05 -12.70
N ARG A 102 -3.62 -16.29 -12.32
CA ARG A 102 -2.65 -16.62 -11.28
C ARG A 102 -2.02 -17.99 -11.52
N GLY A 103 -0.77 -18.16 -11.11
CA GLY A 103 -0.03 -19.40 -11.23
C GLY A 103 0.88 -19.64 -10.03
N ARG A 104 1.39 -20.86 -9.89
CA ARG A 104 2.42 -21.16 -8.89
C ARG A 104 3.74 -20.56 -9.38
N LEU A 105 4.40 -19.80 -8.52
CA LEU A 105 5.73 -19.24 -8.76
C LEU A 105 6.61 -19.57 -7.56
N THR A 106 7.91 -19.73 -7.79
CA THR A 106 8.88 -19.87 -6.71
C THR A 106 9.65 -18.57 -6.55
N LEU A 107 9.50 -17.92 -5.39
CA LEU A 107 10.34 -16.78 -5.02
C LEU A 107 11.69 -17.30 -4.54
N LYS A 108 12.78 -16.80 -5.12
CA LYS A 108 14.14 -17.27 -4.84
C LYS A 108 14.79 -16.50 -3.69
N PRO A 109 15.73 -17.14 -2.95
CA PRO A 109 16.54 -16.44 -1.97
C PRO A 109 17.21 -15.18 -2.54
N GLY A 110 17.22 -14.10 -1.76
CA GLY A 110 17.72 -12.77 -2.15
C GLY A 110 16.69 -11.87 -2.84
N MET A 111 15.52 -12.39 -3.22
CA MET A 111 14.44 -11.56 -3.75
C MET A 111 13.83 -10.70 -2.65
N LEU A 112 13.65 -9.40 -2.93
CA LEU A 112 12.96 -8.48 -2.03
C LEU A 112 11.47 -8.38 -2.40
N VAL A 113 10.63 -8.53 -1.38
CA VAL A 113 9.19 -8.30 -1.44
C VAL A 113 8.78 -7.29 -0.39
N ASP A 114 7.68 -6.57 -0.60
CA ASP A 114 7.21 -5.56 0.35
C ASP A 114 5.69 -5.62 0.56
N ARG A 115 5.22 -4.92 1.59
CA ARG A 115 3.82 -4.89 1.99
C ARG A 115 3.43 -3.58 2.66
N PHE A 116 2.22 -3.11 2.36
CA PHE A 116 1.49 -2.11 3.16
C PHE A 116 0.44 -2.82 4.02
N GLY A 117 0.77 -3.12 5.28
CA GLY A 117 -0.07 -3.93 6.16
C GLY A 117 0.72 -4.79 7.14
N SER A 118 0.02 -5.27 8.17
CA SER A 118 0.61 -6.12 9.22
C SER A 118 1.13 -7.45 8.69
N ALA A 119 2.08 -8.04 9.44
CA ALA A 119 2.67 -9.35 9.19
C ALA A 119 1.70 -10.54 9.38
N SER A 120 0.49 -10.30 9.89
CA SER A 120 -0.59 -11.29 9.91
C SER A 120 -1.21 -11.55 8.53
N GLY A 121 -0.91 -10.71 7.53
CA GLY A 121 -1.35 -10.89 6.15
C GLY A 121 -0.49 -11.89 5.36
N THR A 122 -0.97 -12.21 4.14
CA THR A 122 -0.34 -13.19 3.23
C THR A 122 -0.02 -12.62 1.85
N PHE A 123 -0.36 -11.36 1.58
CA PHE A 123 -0.10 -10.71 0.29
C PHE A 123 1.12 -9.80 0.36
N VAL A 124 2.03 -9.97 -0.59
CA VAL A 124 3.20 -9.12 -0.81
C VAL A 124 3.31 -8.76 -2.29
N ALA A 125 4.07 -7.72 -2.62
CA ALA A 125 4.43 -7.39 -4.00
C ALA A 125 5.95 -7.42 -4.16
N PRO A 126 6.50 -7.44 -5.38
CA PRO A 126 7.91 -7.11 -5.60
C PRO A 126 8.25 -5.78 -4.92
N ALA A 127 9.38 -5.71 -4.21
CA ALA A 127 9.77 -4.51 -3.50
C ALA A 127 9.87 -3.29 -4.43
N GLY A 128 9.28 -2.17 -4.01
CA GLY A 128 9.23 -0.93 -4.78
C GLY A 128 8.06 -0.83 -5.77
N THR A 129 7.15 -1.81 -5.82
CA THR A 129 5.94 -1.73 -6.66
C THR A 129 5.13 -0.47 -6.32
N PRO A 130 4.83 0.43 -7.27
CA PRO A 130 4.00 1.62 -7.05
C PRO A 130 2.68 1.33 -6.33
N TYR A 131 2.22 2.22 -5.45
CA TYR A 131 1.01 1.99 -4.65
C TYR A 131 -0.26 1.85 -5.51
N ASN A 132 -0.39 2.65 -6.58
CA ASN A 132 -1.49 2.55 -7.54
C ASN A 132 -1.50 1.22 -8.32
N GLN A 133 -0.36 0.53 -8.40
CA GLN A 133 -0.26 -0.79 -9.03
C GLN A 133 -0.71 -1.93 -8.11
N ARG A 134 -0.93 -1.63 -6.83
CA ARG A 134 -1.37 -2.60 -5.81
C ARG A 134 -2.88 -2.58 -5.58
N ALA A 135 -3.58 -1.58 -6.10
CA ALA A 135 -5.01 -1.37 -5.89
C ALA A 135 -5.46 -1.55 -4.43
N LEU A 136 -4.71 -0.93 -3.50
CA LEU A 136 -4.98 -0.95 -2.06
C LEU A 136 -5.81 0.28 -1.65
N PRO A 137 -6.68 0.15 -0.63
CA PRO A 137 -7.44 1.27 -0.11
C PRO A 137 -6.56 2.17 0.78
N PRO A 138 -6.86 3.48 0.89
CA PRO A 138 -6.02 4.44 1.61
C PRO A 138 -5.71 4.06 3.07
N VAL A 139 -6.62 3.34 3.72
CA VAL A 139 -6.46 2.83 5.10
C VAL A 139 -5.19 1.98 5.29
N ASN A 140 -4.67 1.32 4.24
CA ASN A 140 -3.45 0.52 4.33
C ASN A 140 -2.18 1.37 4.59
N LEU A 141 -2.25 2.68 4.35
CA LEU A 141 -1.17 3.63 4.67
C LEU A 141 -1.24 4.11 6.12
N ASN A 142 -2.27 3.74 6.89
CA ASN A 142 -2.39 4.19 8.28
C ASN A 142 -1.31 3.59 9.16
N PHE A 143 -0.80 4.42 10.06
CA PHE A 143 0.09 4.00 11.14
C PHE A 143 -0.27 4.79 12.41
N PRO A 144 -0.18 4.20 13.61
CA PRO A 144 -0.53 4.93 14.84
C PRO A 144 0.46 6.09 15.08
N PRO A 145 -0.01 7.35 15.21
CA PRO A 145 0.85 8.43 15.67
C PRO A 145 1.33 8.16 17.10
N GLY A 146 2.61 8.44 17.39
CA GLY A 146 3.17 8.38 18.75
C GLY A 146 4.07 7.17 19.07
N ASN A 147 4.09 6.10 18.26
CA ASN A 147 5.02 4.97 18.46
C ASN A 147 6.39 5.14 17.76
N GLY A 148 6.85 6.39 17.70
CA GLY A 148 8.18 6.74 17.19
C GLY A 148 8.46 6.19 15.79
N MET A 149 7.54 6.41 14.83
CA MET A 149 7.68 6.22 13.38
C MET A 149 8.57 5.02 12.98
N SER A 150 8.52 3.91 13.72
CA SER A 150 9.49 2.82 13.54
C SER A 150 9.27 2.08 12.22
N VAL A 151 8.03 2.13 11.73
CA VAL A 151 7.63 1.67 10.39
C VAL A 151 6.64 2.68 9.81
N PRO A 152 7.11 3.73 9.11
CA PRO A 152 6.21 4.74 8.55
C PRO A 152 5.24 4.10 7.54
N TYR A 153 3.96 4.47 7.62
CA TYR A 153 2.90 4.07 6.68
C TYR A 153 2.63 2.57 6.57
N ASN A 154 2.92 1.80 7.63
CA ASN A 154 2.69 0.34 7.67
C ASN A 154 3.42 -0.38 6.52
N TYR A 155 4.56 0.17 6.09
CA TYR A 155 5.34 -0.33 4.97
C TYR A 155 6.50 -1.20 5.46
N HIS A 156 6.49 -2.45 5.03
CA HIS A 156 7.47 -3.45 5.43
C HIS A 156 8.15 -4.03 4.19
N VAL A 157 9.45 -4.30 4.30
CA VAL A 157 10.26 -4.95 3.25
C VAL A 157 10.84 -6.24 3.83
N TYR A 158 10.81 -7.30 3.03
CA TYR A 158 11.29 -8.63 3.42
C TYR A 158 12.23 -9.19 2.36
N GLU A 159 13.35 -9.77 2.78
CA GLU A 159 14.20 -10.60 1.93
C GLU A 159 13.76 -12.06 2.03
N VAL A 160 13.58 -12.71 0.88
CA VAL A 160 13.38 -14.16 0.81
C VAL A 160 14.70 -14.83 1.17
N LYS A 161 14.71 -15.69 2.20
CA LYS A 161 15.91 -16.41 2.66
C LYS A 161 15.95 -17.85 2.17
N GLN A 162 14.77 -18.43 1.91
CA GLN A 162 14.61 -19.79 1.39
C GLN A 162 13.57 -19.79 0.26
N PRO A 163 13.69 -20.69 -0.74
CA PRO A 163 12.69 -20.79 -1.80
C PRO A 163 11.29 -20.97 -1.22
N VAL A 164 10.33 -20.15 -1.68
CA VAL A 164 8.93 -20.24 -1.24
C VAL A 164 8.01 -20.25 -2.46
N VAL A 165 7.13 -21.24 -2.52
CA VAL A 165 6.10 -21.34 -3.56
C VAL A 165 4.92 -20.46 -3.19
N VAL A 166 4.54 -19.57 -4.10
CA VAL A 166 3.46 -18.61 -3.95
C VAL A 166 2.45 -18.76 -5.08
N LEU A 167 1.24 -18.24 -4.91
CA LEU A 167 0.39 -17.90 -6.05
C LEU A 167 0.73 -16.48 -6.50
N GLY A 168 1.17 -16.31 -7.74
CA GLY A 168 1.50 -15.01 -8.31
C GLY A 168 0.70 -14.68 -9.55
N GLY A 169 0.46 -13.39 -9.77
CA GLY A 169 -0.32 -12.91 -10.89
C GLY A 169 -0.56 -11.40 -10.87
N PRO A 170 -1.13 -10.84 -11.95
CA PRO A 170 -1.47 -9.42 -12.05
C PRO A 170 -2.57 -9.03 -11.07
N VAL A 171 -2.47 -7.82 -10.52
CA VAL A 171 -3.46 -7.20 -9.63
C VAL A 171 -4.61 -6.60 -10.45
N ALA A 172 -5.85 -6.88 -10.07
CA ALA A 172 -7.04 -6.26 -10.65
C ALA A 172 -7.13 -4.77 -10.32
N SER A 173 -7.67 -3.97 -11.24
CA SER A 173 -8.01 -2.57 -10.96
C SER A 173 -9.09 -2.51 -9.88
N TRP A 174 -8.86 -1.72 -8.83
CA TRP A 174 -9.79 -1.57 -7.71
C TRP A 174 -9.51 -0.29 -6.92
N PHE A 175 -10.44 0.15 -6.06
CA PHE A 175 -10.31 1.37 -5.23
C PHE A 175 -9.90 2.63 -6.03
N GLY A 176 -10.38 2.77 -7.26
CA GLY A 176 -10.04 3.90 -8.14
C GLY A 176 -8.60 3.88 -8.67
N GLN A 177 -7.87 2.79 -8.48
CA GLN A 177 -6.51 2.60 -8.97
C GLN A 177 -6.46 1.61 -10.16
N PRO A 178 -5.48 1.77 -11.07
CA PRO A 178 -5.32 0.88 -12.21
C PRO A 178 -4.96 -0.56 -11.80
N GLY A 179 -4.22 -0.77 -10.71
CA GLY A 179 -3.65 -2.09 -10.44
C GLY A 179 -2.59 -2.45 -11.49
N PHE A 180 -2.66 -3.66 -12.04
CA PHE A 180 -1.73 -4.21 -13.04
C PHE A 180 -0.28 -4.45 -12.55
N GLY A 181 0.02 -4.17 -11.29
CA GLY A 181 1.24 -4.70 -10.66
C GLY A 181 1.16 -6.21 -10.49
N THR A 182 2.22 -6.80 -9.96
CA THR A 182 2.24 -8.22 -9.59
C THR A 182 2.03 -8.35 -8.09
N GLN A 183 1.15 -9.26 -7.68
CA GLN A 183 1.02 -9.67 -6.29
C GLN A 183 1.40 -11.14 -6.11
N PHE A 184 1.91 -11.46 -4.92
CA PHE A 184 2.19 -12.81 -4.48
C PHE A 184 1.36 -13.12 -3.22
N GLN A 185 0.60 -14.20 -3.27
CA GLN A 185 -0.06 -14.79 -2.13
C GLN A 185 0.84 -15.89 -1.55
N LEU A 186 1.35 -15.63 -0.36
CA LEU A 186 2.20 -16.52 0.41
C LEU A 186 1.42 -17.73 0.94
N PRO A 187 2.08 -18.88 1.17
CA PRO A 187 1.41 -20.10 1.67
C PRO A 187 1.04 -20.02 3.16
N SER A 188 1.56 -19.04 3.89
CA SER A 188 1.30 -18.78 5.31
C SER A 188 1.44 -17.28 5.58
N THR A 189 1.09 -16.83 6.79
CA THR A 189 1.27 -15.44 7.21
C THR A 189 2.75 -15.07 7.18
N ILE A 190 3.04 -13.80 6.93
CA ILE A 190 4.41 -13.28 6.93
C ILE A 190 5.08 -13.54 8.29
N GLU A 191 4.35 -13.37 9.40
CA GLU A 191 4.84 -13.68 10.74
C GLU A 191 5.32 -15.14 10.88
N ASN A 192 4.54 -16.11 10.37
CA ASN A 192 4.95 -17.51 10.38
C ASN A 192 6.18 -17.73 9.50
N LEU A 193 6.23 -17.12 8.32
CA LEU A 193 7.37 -17.28 7.41
C LEU A 193 8.65 -16.62 7.95
N ILE A 194 8.54 -15.55 8.74
CA ILE A 194 9.66 -14.96 9.48
C ILE A 194 10.13 -15.91 10.59
N ARG A 195 9.20 -16.45 11.39
CA ARG A 195 9.52 -17.42 12.44
C ARG A 195 10.24 -18.65 11.88
N ASP A 196 9.81 -19.12 10.71
CA ASP A 196 10.37 -20.27 10.03
C ASP A 196 11.65 -19.93 9.22
N ARG A 197 12.12 -18.67 9.30
CA ARG A 197 13.31 -18.13 8.60
C ARG A 197 13.25 -18.30 7.08
N ILE A 198 12.06 -18.28 6.51
CA ILE A 198 11.81 -18.26 5.07
C ILE A 198 11.86 -16.81 4.57
N LEU A 199 11.34 -15.88 5.36
CA LEU A 199 11.46 -14.44 5.16
C LEU A 199 12.28 -13.80 6.29
N GLU A 200 12.97 -12.71 6.00
CA GLU A 200 13.60 -11.85 7.00
C GLU A 200 13.15 -10.41 6.76
N GLU A 201 12.69 -9.72 7.80
CA GLU A 201 12.30 -8.31 7.69
C GLU A 201 13.55 -7.42 7.65
N GLU A 202 13.60 -6.55 6.64
CA GLU A 202 14.62 -5.52 6.55
C GLU A 202 14.37 -4.46 7.61
N VAL A 203 15.28 -4.36 8.57
CA VAL A 203 15.20 -3.36 9.63
C VAL A 203 15.55 -2.00 9.05
N VAL A 204 14.59 -1.07 9.11
CA VAL A 204 14.79 0.33 8.73
C VAL A 204 15.81 0.96 9.70
N GLY A 205 17.04 1.15 9.23
CA GLY A 205 18.17 1.62 10.06
C GLY A 205 18.08 3.11 10.46
N GLU A 206 17.38 3.94 9.68
CA GLU A 206 17.18 5.37 9.99
C GLU A 206 15.70 5.75 9.92
N LYS A 207 15.21 6.31 11.02
CA LYS A 207 13.82 6.77 11.15
C LYS A 207 13.67 8.18 10.59
N CYS A 208 12.60 8.38 9.82
CA CYS A 208 12.24 9.70 9.32
C CYS A 208 11.79 10.64 10.48
N SER A 209 12.56 11.70 10.76
CA SER A 209 12.17 12.83 11.62
C SER A 209 11.43 13.92 10.82
N VAL A 210 10.10 13.90 10.88
CA VAL A 210 9.30 14.97 10.30
C VAL A 210 9.35 16.20 11.23
N SER A 211 10.05 17.27 10.83
CA SER A 211 9.86 18.62 11.39
C SER A 211 9.03 19.45 10.41
N HIS A 212 8.20 20.34 10.96
CA HIS A 212 7.18 21.11 10.25
C HIS A 212 7.62 21.77 8.94
N ALA A 213 6.64 21.86 8.03
CA ALA A 213 6.45 22.80 6.93
C ALA A 213 7.72 23.41 6.29
N SER A 214 7.93 23.05 5.01
CA SER A 214 8.95 23.52 4.06
C SER A 214 10.30 22.77 4.11
N GLU A 215 10.60 22.07 3.00
CA GLU A 215 11.95 21.64 2.54
C GLU A 215 12.61 20.43 3.27
N GLN A 216 12.23 19.17 2.97
CA GLN A 216 12.78 18.17 2.02
C GLN A 216 14.20 17.59 2.27
N GLY A 217 14.26 16.28 2.58
CA GLY A 217 15.41 15.38 2.33
C GLY A 217 15.48 14.14 3.25
N TRP A 218 15.45 12.92 2.69
CA TRP A 218 15.72 11.63 3.37
C TRP A 218 16.54 10.70 2.47
N THR A 219 17.51 9.99 3.05
CA THR A 219 18.28 8.92 2.39
C THR A 219 18.04 7.58 3.07
N TRP A 220 17.96 6.50 2.28
CA TRP A 220 17.78 5.13 2.76
C TRP A 220 19.07 4.35 2.53
N SER A 221 19.51 3.55 3.51
CA SER A 221 20.61 2.59 3.34
C SER A 221 20.15 1.20 3.78
N ALA A 222 20.25 0.23 2.88
CA ALA A 222 20.16 -1.18 3.25
C ALA A 222 21.33 -1.52 4.20
N LYS A 223 21.23 -2.60 5.00
CA LYS A 223 22.33 -3.05 5.89
C LYS A 223 23.69 -3.18 5.18
N ASP A 224 23.68 -3.38 3.86
CA ASP A 224 24.88 -3.49 3.01
C ASP A 224 25.06 -2.32 2.00
N GLY A 225 24.33 -1.21 2.14
CA GLY A 225 24.48 0.00 1.32
C GLY A 225 24.01 -0.09 -0.15
N ALA A 226 23.49 -1.25 -0.60
CA ALA A 226 23.02 -1.44 -1.98
C ALA A 226 21.48 -1.52 -2.06
N MET A 227 20.85 -0.66 -2.87
CA MET A 227 19.48 -0.90 -3.35
C MET A 227 19.49 -2.13 -4.26
N ARG A 228 18.84 -3.22 -3.83
CA ARG A 228 18.63 -4.41 -4.66
C ARG A 228 17.24 -4.33 -5.29
N LEU A 229 17.18 -4.17 -6.62
CA LEU A 229 15.92 -4.31 -7.35
C LEU A 229 15.53 -5.79 -7.42
N ALA A 230 14.23 -6.08 -7.38
CA ALA A 230 13.71 -7.45 -7.44
C ALA A 230 14.03 -8.11 -8.80
N ASN A 231 15.17 -8.80 -8.90
CA ASN A 231 15.51 -9.67 -10.01
C ASN A 231 15.39 -11.12 -9.54
N GLY A 232 14.54 -11.95 -10.16
CA GLY A 232 14.63 -13.40 -9.99
C GLY A 232 13.35 -14.23 -9.85
N VAL A 233 12.22 -13.85 -10.46
CA VAL A 233 11.05 -14.75 -10.53
C VAL A 233 11.27 -15.79 -11.63
N THR A 234 11.11 -17.09 -11.31
CA THR A 234 10.98 -18.16 -12.30
C THR A 234 9.58 -18.75 -12.27
N PHE A 235 9.03 -18.99 -13.44
CA PHE A 235 7.79 -19.72 -13.63
C PHE A 235 8.08 -21.21 -13.48
N ASP A 236 7.30 -21.90 -12.65
CA ASP A 236 7.34 -23.36 -12.59
C ASP A 236 6.48 -23.87 -13.77
N GLU A 237 7.07 -24.71 -14.64
CA GLU A 237 6.37 -25.37 -15.76
C GLU A 237 5.26 -26.33 -15.29
#